data_AF-A0A3A4WB41-F1
#
_entry.id   AF-A0A3A4WB41-F1
#
_cell.length_a   1.000
_cell.length_b   1.000
_cell.length_c   1.000
_cell.angle_alpha   90.00
_cell.angle_beta   90.00
_cell.angle_gamma   90.00
#
_symmetry.space_group_name_H-M   'P 1'
#
loop_
_entity.id
_entity.type
_entity.pdbx_description
1 polymer ?
#
loop_
_entity_poly.entity_id
_entity_poly.type
_entity_poly.pdbx_seq_one_letter_code
_entity_poly.pdbx_strand_id
1 'polypeptide(L)'
;MRISIQVLSIFIVGLLSSSLSYCQAEKKTWPVVAKLQKSIYFEDASKAEAKITIAGIEGQPLYLIKCHTWLYESDPDFDYSGDFECRLTSLYSPNYYSTLFTDNPKQSRDWESRGRFLAEELYGKCGDYPEYGRKRQFRLRGMKITLAISDLKVRTIDNVVTRQRPRIETFRFDILVESDPTAPSEITAPVPYAEPLRAHPENPDDASRNCETVKLKIKENR
;
A
#
# COMPACT_ATOMS: atom_id res chain seq x y z
N MET A 1 17.01 -49.59 81.35
CA MET A 1 15.94 -49.46 80.35
C MET A 1 16.48 -48.56 79.24
N ARG A 2 16.81 -49.11 78.07
CA ARG A 2 17.45 -48.40 76.94
C ARG A 2 16.35 -47.95 75.97
N ILE A 3 16.25 -46.66 75.71
CA ILE A 3 15.30 -46.08 74.74
C ILE A 3 16.08 -45.77 73.46
N SER A 4 15.78 -46.50 72.40
CA SER A 4 16.34 -46.32 71.06
C SER A 4 15.66 -45.16 70.34
N ILE A 5 16.45 -44.22 69.84
CA ILE A 5 16.00 -43.11 69.00
C ILE A 5 16.18 -43.55 67.53
N GLN A 6 15.06 -43.72 66.80
CA GLN A 6 15.09 -43.90 65.34
C GLN A 6 14.96 -42.54 64.65
N VAL A 7 15.98 -42.19 63.86
CA VAL A 7 16.00 -41.01 63.00
C VAL A 7 15.36 -41.39 61.66
N LEU A 8 14.20 -40.80 61.36
CA LEU A 8 13.48 -41.01 60.11
C LEU A 8 13.90 -39.93 59.11
N SER A 9 14.74 -40.29 58.13
CA SER A 9 15.14 -39.41 57.04
C SER A 9 14.05 -39.37 55.95
N ILE A 10 13.36 -38.24 55.84
CA ILE A 10 12.38 -37.96 54.79
C ILE A 10 13.12 -37.33 53.60
N PHE A 11 13.25 -38.08 52.49
CA PHE A 11 13.70 -37.55 51.20
C PHE A 11 12.52 -36.88 50.48
N ILE A 12 12.50 -35.54 50.45
CA ILE A 12 11.56 -34.76 49.64
C ILE A 12 12.10 -34.75 48.20
N VAL A 13 11.51 -35.56 47.32
CA VAL A 13 11.75 -35.51 45.88
C VAL A 13 10.98 -34.32 45.31
N GLY A 14 11.68 -33.21 45.09
CA GLY A 14 11.13 -32.02 44.42
C GLY A 14 10.94 -32.27 42.92
N LEU A 15 9.69 -32.45 42.48
CA LEU A 15 9.30 -32.41 41.08
C LEU A 15 9.39 -30.96 40.57
N LEU A 16 10.50 -30.66 39.89
CA LEU A 16 10.69 -29.43 39.11
C LEU A 16 9.77 -29.46 37.88
N SER A 17 8.55 -28.93 38.04
CA SER A 17 7.64 -28.67 36.93
C SER A 17 8.17 -27.52 36.07
N SER A 18 8.94 -27.84 35.03
CA SER A 18 9.37 -26.88 34.01
C SER A 18 8.16 -26.44 33.19
N SER A 19 7.54 -25.31 33.54
CA SER A 19 6.55 -24.64 32.72
C SER A 19 7.24 -24.16 31.44
N LEU A 20 7.17 -24.97 30.39
CA LEU A 20 7.46 -24.56 29.02
C LEU A 20 6.43 -23.49 28.64
N SER A 21 6.79 -22.22 28.86
CA SER A 21 6.08 -21.07 28.32
C SER A 21 6.17 -21.13 26.80
N TYR A 22 5.19 -21.79 26.18
CA TYR A 22 4.94 -21.66 24.75
C TYR A 22 4.61 -20.19 24.47
N CYS A 23 5.54 -19.47 23.84
CA CYS A 23 5.23 -18.21 23.17
C CYS A 23 4.23 -18.52 22.04
N GLN A 24 2.94 -18.52 22.34
CA GLN A 24 1.93 -18.36 21.30
C GLN A 24 2.03 -16.92 20.82
N ALA A 25 2.66 -16.72 19.66
CA ALA A 25 2.56 -15.44 18.96
C ALA A 25 1.06 -15.20 18.70
N GLU A 26 0.49 -14.18 19.35
CA GLU A 26 -0.88 -13.77 19.09
C GLU A 26 -1.01 -13.49 17.59
N LYS A 27 -1.87 -14.26 16.93
CA LYS A 27 -2.14 -14.07 15.52
C LYS A 27 -2.86 -12.73 15.37
N LYS A 28 -2.13 -11.69 14.97
CA LYS A 28 -2.69 -10.35 14.70
C LYS A 28 -3.87 -10.49 13.73
N THR A 29 -5.10 -10.30 14.23
CA THR A 29 -6.32 -10.36 13.42
C THR A 29 -6.72 -8.96 13.00
N TRP A 30 -6.87 -8.75 11.70
CA TRP A 30 -7.36 -7.50 11.15
C TRP A 30 -8.89 -7.47 11.11
N PRO A 31 -9.53 -6.29 11.28
CA PRO A 31 -10.97 -6.18 11.17
C PRO A 31 -11.43 -6.47 9.74
N VAL A 32 -12.54 -7.19 9.60
CA VAL A 32 -13.12 -7.54 8.30
C VAL A 32 -13.79 -6.29 7.71
N VAL A 33 -13.38 -5.92 6.49
CA VAL A 33 -13.95 -4.79 5.75
C VAL A 33 -15.23 -5.16 5.01
N ALA A 34 -16.17 -4.22 4.92
CA ALA A 34 -17.31 -4.33 4.02
C ALA A 34 -16.86 -4.13 2.57
N LYS A 35 -17.56 -4.77 1.61
CA LYS A 35 -17.33 -4.52 0.18
C LYS A 35 -17.67 -3.07 -0.14
N LEU A 36 -16.79 -2.41 -0.89
CA LEU A 36 -17.00 -1.04 -1.35
C LEU A 36 -16.67 -0.95 -2.84
N GLN A 37 -17.53 -0.29 -3.61
CA GLN A 37 -17.27 0.05 -5.00
C GLN A 37 -17.69 1.50 -5.23
N LYS A 38 -16.77 2.32 -5.76
CA LYS A 38 -17.03 3.72 -6.05
C LYS A 38 -16.36 4.11 -7.37
N SER A 39 -17.06 4.93 -8.16
CA SER A 39 -16.56 5.51 -9.40
C SER A 39 -16.73 7.02 -9.33
N ILE A 40 -15.69 7.78 -9.64
CA ILE A 40 -15.68 9.25 -9.61
C ILE A 40 -15.10 9.74 -10.93
N TYR A 41 -15.81 10.63 -11.61
CA TYR A 41 -15.29 11.27 -12.81
C TYR A 41 -14.79 12.67 -12.49
N PHE A 42 -13.59 13.01 -12.95
CA PHE A 42 -12.96 14.31 -12.80
C PHE A 42 -12.90 15.01 -14.15
N GLU A 43 -13.68 16.09 -14.29
CA GLU A 43 -13.69 16.98 -15.46
C GLU A 43 -12.45 17.88 -15.54
N ASP A 44 -11.77 18.09 -14.41
CA ASP A 44 -10.53 18.85 -14.32
C ASP A 44 -9.57 18.10 -13.41
N ALA A 45 -8.64 17.36 -14.02
CA ALA A 45 -7.69 16.53 -13.31
C ALA A 45 -6.79 17.33 -12.36
N SER A 46 -6.56 18.63 -12.61
CA SER A 46 -5.72 19.46 -11.74
C SER A 46 -6.34 19.74 -10.38
N LYS A 47 -7.66 19.56 -10.27
CA LYS A 47 -8.45 19.73 -9.04
C LYS A 47 -8.99 18.40 -8.51
N ALA A 48 -8.47 17.27 -9.02
CA ALA A 48 -8.98 15.97 -8.63
C ALA A 48 -8.71 15.71 -7.14
N GLU A 49 -9.78 15.49 -6.39
CA GLU A 49 -9.74 15.13 -4.99
C GLU A 49 -10.73 13.99 -4.72
N ALA A 50 -10.30 13.00 -3.95
CA ALA A 50 -11.18 11.93 -3.50
C ALA A 50 -10.93 11.62 -2.02
N LYS A 51 -12.02 11.55 -1.25
CA LYS A 51 -12.02 11.08 0.14
C LYS A 51 -13.01 9.92 0.28
N ILE A 52 -12.50 8.75 0.62
CA ILE A 52 -13.29 7.51 0.69
C ILE A 52 -13.02 6.80 2.01
N THR A 53 -14.07 6.58 2.79
CA THR A 53 -13.97 5.78 4.03
C THR A 53 -14.27 4.31 3.72
N ILE A 54 -13.41 3.42 4.19
CA ILE A 54 -13.64 1.97 4.17
C ILE A 54 -14.19 1.59 5.54
N ALA A 55 -15.40 1.04 5.55
CA ALA A 55 -16.05 0.59 6.77
C ALA A 55 -15.84 -0.90 7.03
N GLY A 56 -16.00 -1.30 8.28
CA GLY A 56 -16.17 -2.70 8.67
C GLY A 56 -17.54 -3.24 8.33
N ILE A 57 -17.74 -4.54 8.53
CA ILE A 57 -19.04 -5.20 8.31
C ILE A 57 -20.16 -4.67 9.21
N GLU A 58 -19.83 -3.99 10.31
CA GLU A 58 -20.78 -3.35 11.23
C GLU A 58 -20.93 -1.84 10.95
N GLY A 59 -20.35 -1.34 9.86
CA GLY A 59 -20.45 0.07 9.43
C GLY A 59 -19.47 1.03 10.11
N GLN A 60 -18.68 0.57 11.07
CA GLN A 60 -17.64 1.36 11.73
C GLN A 60 -16.54 1.79 10.75
N PRO A 61 -16.04 3.04 10.80
CA PRO A 61 -14.97 3.49 9.91
C PRO A 61 -13.64 2.86 10.32
N LEU A 62 -12.98 2.14 9.39
CA LEU A 62 -11.72 1.44 9.65
C LEU A 62 -10.53 2.11 8.97
N TYR A 63 -10.71 2.55 7.72
CA TYR A 63 -9.64 3.17 6.94
C TYR A 63 -10.14 4.36 6.14
N LEU A 64 -9.22 5.24 5.78
CA LEU A 64 -9.46 6.39 4.92
C LEU A 64 -8.51 6.37 3.74
N ILE A 65 -9.08 6.41 2.52
CA ILE A 65 -8.35 6.73 1.30
C ILE A 65 -8.52 8.24 1.05
N LYS A 66 -7.40 8.95 0.97
CA LYS A 66 -7.35 10.32 0.45
C LYS A 66 -6.56 10.31 -0.84
N CYS A 67 -7.06 10.94 -1.88
CA CYS A 67 -6.37 11.13 -3.14
C CYS A 67 -6.38 12.60 -3.52
N HIS A 68 -5.22 13.12 -3.89
CA HIS A 68 -5.03 14.50 -4.29
C HIS A 68 -4.01 14.59 -5.43
N THR A 69 -3.91 15.76 -6.05
CA THR A 69 -2.82 16.10 -6.97
C THR A 69 -1.63 16.67 -6.18
N TRP A 70 -0.47 16.77 -6.84
CA TRP A 70 0.72 17.42 -6.28
C TRP A 70 0.54 18.91 -5.93
N LEU A 71 -0.57 19.55 -6.36
CA LEU A 71 -0.89 20.94 -5.99
C LEU A 71 -1.54 21.06 -4.61
N TYR A 72 -1.81 19.94 -3.94
CA TYR A 72 -2.47 19.93 -2.64
C TYR A 72 -1.47 20.05 -1.49
N GLU A 73 -1.49 21.18 -0.80
CA GLU A 73 -0.55 21.52 0.28
C GLU A 73 -1.16 21.43 1.70
N SER A 74 -2.43 21.02 1.82
CA SER A 74 -3.16 21.05 3.10
C SER A 74 -3.03 19.76 3.93
N ASP A 75 -2.07 18.88 3.61
CA ASP A 75 -1.76 17.68 4.39
C ASP A 75 -0.38 17.80 5.04
N PRO A 76 -0.29 18.07 6.35
CA PRO A 76 1.02 18.22 7.00
C PRO A 76 1.78 16.89 7.12
N ASP A 77 1.07 15.75 6.99
CA ASP A 77 1.63 14.42 7.22
C ASP A 77 1.93 13.67 5.91
N PHE A 78 1.74 14.30 4.75
CA PHE A 78 1.93 13.65 3.45
C PHE A 78 2.17 14.65 2.33
N ASP A 79 3.31 14.52 1.64
CA ASP A 79 3.65 15.31 0.46
C ASP A 79 3.22 14.58 -0.83
N TYR A 80 2.16 15.08 -1.48
CA TYR A 80 1.67 14.51 -2.73
C TYR A 80 2.58 14.93 -3.87
N SER A 81 3.08 13.97 -4.64
CA SER A 81 4.07 14.20 -5.70
C SER A 81 3.65 13.67 -7.08
N GLY A 82 2.52 12.95 -7.16
CA GLY A 82 1.96 12.47 -8.43
C GLY A 82 1.01 13.46 -9.12
N ASP A 83 0.75 13.23 -10.40
CA ASP A 83 -0.37 13.87 -11.11
C ASP A 83 -1.71 13.57 -10.41
N PHE A 84 -1.83 12.35 -9.88
CA PHE A 84 -2.89 11.96 -8.95
C PHE A 84 -2.33 10.90 -8.00
N GLU A 85 -2.41 11.11 -6.69
CA GLU A 85 -1.79 10.23 -5.71
C GLU A 85 -2.72 9.94 -4.55
N CYS A 86 -2.86 8.65 -4.23
CA CYS A 86 -3.69 8.17 -3.15
C CYS A 86 -2.83 7.67 -1.99
N ARG A 87 -3.26 7.99 -0.77
CA ARG A 87 -2.79 7.38 0.46
C ARG A 87 -3.91 6.67 1.21
N LEU A 88 -3.59 5.52 1.78
CA LEU A 88 -4.44 4.79 2.72
C LEU A 88 -3.93 4.96 4.15
N THR A 89 -4.81 5.33 5.09
CA THR A 89 -4.50 5.43 6.52
C THR A 89 -5.48 4.61 7.36
N SER A 90 -5.00 4.12 8.52
CA SER A 90 -5.84 3.49 9.54
C SER A 90 -6.54 4.54 10.39
N LEU A 91 -7.81 4.28 10.73
CA LEU A 91 -8.61 5.13 11.63
C LEU A 91 -8.77 4.53 13.03
N TYR A 92 -8.39 3.27 13.24
CA TYR A 92 -8.52 2.57 14.53
C TYR A 92 -7.17 2.24 15.17
N SER A 93 -6.06 2.52 14.49
CA SER A 93 -4.70 2.28 14.99
C SER A 93 -3.78 3.44 14.60
N PRO A 94 -2.72 3.71 15.37
CA PRO A 94 -1.65 4.60 14.93
C PRO A 94 -1.11 4.21 13.55
N ASN A 95 -0.69 5.21 12.78
CA ASN A 95 -0.03 5.01 11.50
C ASN A 95 1.48 5.16 11.69
N TYR A 96 2.23 4.07 11.48
CA TYR A 96 3.70 4.09 11.50
C TYR A 96 4.31 4.44 10.13
N TYR A 97 3.47 4.39 9.10
CA TYR A 97 3.80 4.69 7.71
C TYR A 97 3.00 5.92 7.29
N SER A 98 3.55 6.74 6.40
CA SER A 98 2.78 7.87 5.84
C SER A 98 1.65 7.39 4.93
N THR A 99 1.76 6.16 4.42
CA THR A 99 0.66 5.43 3.78
C THR A 99 0.79 3.91 3.89
N LEU A 100 -0.34 3.22 4.00
CA LEU A 100 -0.40 1.75 3.93
C LEU A 100 -0.28 1.19 2.49
N PHE A 101 -0.29 2.06 1.47
CA PHE A 101 -0.05 1.67 0.07
C PHE A 101 1.44 1.47 -0.28
N THR A 102 2.34 1.67 0.68
CA THR A 102 3.75 1.29 0.55
C THR A 102 3.93 -0.23 0.64
N ASP A 103 4.89 -0.77 -0.10
CA ASP A 103 5.43 -2.12 0.07
C ASP A 103 6.84 -2.11 0.70
N ASN A 104 7.34 -0.93 1.10
CA ASN A 104 8.63 -0.76 1.77
C ASN A 104 8.44 -0.73 3.30
N PRO A 105 8.86 -1.77 4.06
CA PRO A 105 8.76 -1.75 5.51
C PRO A 105 9.71 -0.73 6.18
N LYS A 106 10.66 -0.18 5.42
CA LYS A 106 11.60 0.87 5.84
C LYS A 106 11.28 2.19 5.15
N GLN A 107 9.99 2.46 4.88
CA GLN A 107 9.55 3.65 4.20
C GLN A 107 10.18 4.89 4.85
N SER A 108 10.89 5.69 4.05
CA SER A 108 11.53 6.92 4.51
C SER A 108 10.93 8.17 3.89
N ARG A 109 10.18 8.00 2.80
CA ARG A 109 9.57 9.07 2.01
C ARG A 109 8.14 8.70 1.60
N ASP A 110 7.30 9.71 1.46
CA ASP A 110 5.86 9.53 1.15
C ASP A 110 5.62 8.95 -0.23
N TRP A 111 6.46 9.34 -1.19
CA TRP A 111 6.42 8.87 -2.56
C TRP A 111 6.83 7.40 -2.75
N GLU A 112 7.36 6.73 -1.72
CA GLU A 112 7.67 5.29 -1.74
C GLU A 112 6.39 4.45 -1.61
N SER A 113 5.46 4.65 -2.53
CA SER A 113 4.13 4.05 -2.57
C SER A 113 3.69 3.79 -4.01
N ARG A 114 2.97 2.69 -4.23
CA ARG A 114 2.33 2.43 -5.54
C ARG A 114 0.99 3.17 -5.68
N GLY A 115 0.59 3.98 -4.70
CA GLY A 115 -0.60 4.83 -4.77
C GLY A 115 -0.45 6.08 -5.66
N ARG A 116 0.76 6.36 -6.17
CA ARG A 116 1.09 7.55 -6.95
C ARG A 116 1.02 7.34 -8.46
N PHE A 117 0.06 7.94 -9.13
CA PHE A 117 -0.08 7.87 -10.59
C PHE A 117 0.60 9.06 -11.27
N LEU A 118 1.46 8.76 -12.25
CA LEU A 118 2.09 9.75 -13.13
C LEU A 118 1.49 9.65 -14.53
N ALA A 119 1.35 10.78 -15.23
CA ALA A 119 0.76 10.81 -16.57
C ALA A 119 1.49 9.89 -17.56
N GLU A 120 2.82 9.79 -17.45
CA GLU A 120 3.67 8.90 -18.26
C GLU A 120 3.40 7.42 -17.99
N GLU A 121 2.91 7.07 -16.80
CA GLU A 121 2.55 5.70 -16.41
C GLU A 121 1.13 5.33 -16.87
N LEU A 122 0.29 6.30 -17.20
CA LEU A 122 -1.11 6.07 -17.57
C LEU A 122 -1.35 6.06 -19.09
N TYR A 123 -0.46 6.69 -19.85
CA TYR A 123 -0.62 6.87 -21.29
C TYR A 123 0.06 5.78 -22.12
N GLY A 124 -0.51 5.48 -23.30
CA GLY A 124 0.04 4.48 -24.23
C GLY A 124 0.19 3.09 -23.60
N LYS A 125 1.28 2.39 -23.95
CA LYS A 125 1.59 1.04 -23.43
C LYS A 125 1.84 1.02 -21.92
N CYS A 126 2.33 2.12 -21.35
CA CYS A 126 2.54 2.21 -19.91
C CYS A 126 1.24 2.09 -19.13
N GLY A 127 0.13 2.57 -19.69
CA GLY A 127 -1.18 2.45 -19.08
C GLY A 127 -1.63 1.00 -18.82
N ASP A 128 -1.06 0.02 -19.53
CA ASP A 128 -1.37 -1.40 -19.38
C ASP A 128 -0.31 -2.16 -18.56
N TYR A 129 0.74 -1.49 -18.09
CA TYR A 129 1.80 -2.13 -17.32
C TYR A 129 1.24 -2.64 -15.97
N PRO A 130 1.42 -3.93 -15.64
CA PRO A 130 0.79 -4.51 -14.47
C PRO A 130 1.31 -3.88 -13.18
N GLU A 131 0.41 -3.53 -12.26
CA GLU A 131 0.69 -2.95 -10.94
C GLU A 131 1.30 -1.54 -10.90
N TYR A 132 1.67 -0.99 -12.05
CA TYR A 132 2.25 0.37 -12.20
C TYR A 132 1.49 1.25 -13.20
N GLY A 133 0.68 0.68 -14.07
CA GLY A 133 -0.14 1.43 -15.02
C GLY A 133 -1.46 1.93 -14.43
N ARG A 134 -2.51 1.93 -15.26
CA ARG A 134 -3.85 2.42 -14.93
C ARG A 134 -4.57 1.61 -13.86
N LYS A 135 -4.21 0.35 -13.65
CA LYS A 135 -4.82 -0.54 -12.66
C LYS A 135 -3.77 -1.03 -11.68
N ARG A 136 -4.03 -0.83 -10.39
CA ARG A 136 -3.10 -1.18 -9.30
C ARG A 136 -3.85 -1.91 -8.20
N GLN A 137 -3.26 -3.00 -7.71
CA GLN A 137 -3.87 -3.84 -6.69
C GLN A 137 -3.02 -3.86 -5.43
N PHE A 138 -3.69 -3.75 -4.29
CA PHE A 138 -3.06 -3.68 -2.97
C PHE A 138 -3.68 -4.78 -2.11
N ARG A 139 -2.85 -5.64 -1.55
CA ARG A 139 -3.26 -6.73 -0.64
C ARG A 139 -2.59 -6.50 0.70
N LEU A 140 -3.39 -6.23 1.72
CA LEU A 140 -2.93 -5.95 3.09
C LEU A 140 -4.08 -6.10 4.07
N ARG A 141 -3.77 -6.30 5.35
CA ARG A 141 -4.69 -6.22 6.49
C ARG A 141 -6.04 -6.93 6.28
N GLY A 142 -6.02 -8.12 5.69
CA GLY A 142 -7.24 -8.89 5.44
C GLY A 142 -8.14 -8.33 4.32
N MET A 143 -7.60 -7.49 3.43
CA MET A 143 -8.35 -6.86 2.33
C MET A 143 -7.54 -6.78 1.03
N LYS A 144 -8.28 -6.67 -0.07
CA LYS A 144 -7.78 -6.36 -1.41
C LYS A 144 -8.43 -5.06 -1.89
N ILE A 145 -7.61 -4.09 -2.25
CA ILE A 145 -8.02 -2.82 -2.82
C ILE A 145 -7.55 -2.78 -4.27
N THR A 146 -8.45 -2.42 -5.19
CA THR A 146 -8.10 -2.13 -6.59
C THR A 146 -8.40 -0.68 -6.87
N LEU A 147 -7.38 0.05 -7.31
CA LEU A 147 -7.48 1.39 -7.83
C LEU A 147 -7.38 1.32 -9.36
N ALA A 148 -8.28 1.97 -10.08
CA ALA A 148 -8.23 1.99 -11.54
C ALA A 148 -8.52 3.39 -12.09
N ILE A 149 -7.82 3.75 -13.16
CA ILE A 149 -8.05 4.95 -13.95
C ILE A 149 -8.55 4.57 -15.34
N SER A 150 -9.67 5.14 -15.74
CA SER A 150 -10.34 4.92 -17.03
C SER A 150 -10.79 6.26 -17.63
N ASP A 151 -11.38 6.24 -18.82
CA ASP A 151 -11.86 7.45 -19.54
C ASP A 151 -10.82 8.59 -19.58
N LEU A 152 -9.55 8.21 -19.71
CA LEU A 152 -8.41 9.10 -19.59
C LEU A 152 -8.27 9.98 -20.84
N LYS A 153 -8.28 11.29 -20.66
CA LYS A 153 -7.83 12.26 -21.67
C LYS A 153 -6.52 12.86 -21.24
N VAL A 154 -5.54 12.76 -22.14
CA VAL A 154 -4.20 13.30 -21.97
C VAL A 154 -3.95 14.31 -23.09
N ARG A 155 -3.39 15.46 -22.73
CA ARG A 155 -2.86 16.43 -23.67
C ARG A 155 -1.35 16.42 -23.60
N THR A 156 -0.70 16.22 -24.74
CA THR A 156 0.73 16.43 -24.87
C THR A 156 0.99 17.91 -25.03
N ILE A 157 1.81 18.50 -24.16
CA ILE A 157 2.20 19.90 -24.29
C ILE A 157 3.50 19.94 -25.11
N ASP A 158 3.39 20.39 -26.35
CA ASP A 158 4.55 20.68 -27.20
C ASP A 158 5.19 21.99 -26.75
N ASN A 159 6.10 21.92 -25.78
CA ASN A 159 6.93 23.05 -25.41
C ASN A 159 8.40 22.75 -25.70
N VAL A 160 9.01 23.60 -26.53
CA VAL A 160 10.41 23.49 -26.97
C VAL A 160 11.39 23.48 -25.79
N VAL A 161 10.99 24.06 -24.64
CA VAL A 161 11.82 24.16 -23.44
C VAL A 161 11.66 22.97 -22.49
N THR A 162 10.46 22.41 -22.32
CA THR A 162 10.20 21.33 -21.33
C THR A 162 10.00 19.94 -21.93
N ARG A 163 10.05 19.82 -23.27
CA ARG A 163 9.68 18.61 -24.03
C ARG A 163 8.29 18.06 -23.67
N GLN A 164 7.83 17.13 -24.49
CA GLN A 164 6.47 16.57 -24.49
C GLN A 164 6.18 15.76 -23.22
N ARG A 165 5.78 16.42 -22.13
CA ARG A 165 5.21 15.71 -20.98
C ARG A 165 3.71 15.52 -21.18
N PRO A 166 3.19 14.28 -21.11
CA PRO A 166 1.75 14.07 -21.09
C PRO A 166 1.18 14.76 -19.86
N ARG A 167 0.07 15.48 -20.03
CA ARG A 167 -0.69 16.06 -18.92
C ARG A 167 -2.08 15.44 -18.91
N ILE A 168 -2.51 14.95 -17.76
CA ILE A 168 -3.88 14.46 -17.57
C ILE A 168 -4.84 15.66 -17.58
N GLU A 169 -5.88 15.60 -18.41
CA GLU A 169 -6.94 16.61 -18.46
C GLU A 169 -8.19 16.15 -17.72
N THR A 170 -8.67 14.94 -18.04
CA THR A 170 -9.85 14.32 -17.43
C THR A 170 -9.61 12.84 -17.22
N PHE A 171 -10.29 12.26 -16.23
CA PHE A 171 -10.27 10.81 -16.03
C PHE A 171 -11.40 10.35 -15.12
N ARG A 172 -11.70 9.06 -15.18
CA ARG A 172 -12.52 8.35 -14.21
C ARG A 172 -11.60 7.58 -13.26
N PHE A 173 -11.91 7.65 -11.97
CA PHE A 173 -11.25 6.92 -10.91
C PHE A 173 -12.21 5.93 -10.27
N ASP A 174 -11.84 4.65 -10.32
CA ASP A 174 -12.61 3.55 -9.77
C ASP A 174 -11.86 2.92 -8.60
N ILE A 175 -12.59 2.65 -7.52
CA ILE A 175 -12.09 1.98 -6.32
C ILE A 175 -12.98 0.78 -6.04
N LEU A 176 -12.35 -0.37 -5.84
CA LEU A 176 -13.00 -1.58 -5.35
C LEU A 176 -12.25 -2.08 -4.12
N VAL A 177 -12.97 -2.31 -3.03
CA VAL A 177 -12.44 -2.91 -1.79
C VAL A 177 -13.22 -4.18 -1.51
N GLU A 178 -12.49 -5.25 -1.24
CA GLU A 178 -13.02 -6.57 -0.92
C GLU A 178 -12.28 -7.15 0.27
N SER A 179 -12.96 -7.93 1.10
CA SER A 179 -12.28 -8.74 2.12
C SER A 179 -11.40 -9.79 1.45
N ASP A 180 -10.20 -9.96 1.99
CA ASP A 180 -9.22 -10.94 1.55
C ASP A 180 -8.45 -11.48 2.77
N PRO A 181 -8.96 -12.53 3.43
CA PRO A 181 -8.33 -13.09 4.63
C PRO A 181 -6.94 -13.68 4.35
N THR A 182 -6.56 -13.85 3.08
CA THR A 182 -5.23 -14.34 2.67
C THR A 182 -4.20 -13.23 2.48
N ALA A 183 -4.53 -11.99 2.84
CA ALA A 183 -3.64 -10.83 2.82
C ALA A 183 -3.21 -10.42 4.25
N PRO A 184 -2.31 -11.16 4.93
CA PRO A 184 -2.01 -10.92 6.34
C PRO A 184 -1.11 -9.70 6.61
N SER A 185 -0.45 -9.17 5.58
CA SER A 185 0.57 -8.13 5.68
C SER A 185 0.03 -6.84 6.30
N GLU A 186 0.85 -6.15 7.10
CA GLU A 186 0.46 -4.88 7.73
C GLU A 186 0.40 -3.70 6.75
N ILE A 187 1.26 -3.73 5.75
CA ILE A 187 1.30 -2.82 4.60
C ILE A 187 1.07 -3.63 3.33
N THR A 188 1.05 -2.95 2.18
CA THR A 188 0.83 -3.61 0.88
C THR A 188 1.89 -4.67 0.63
N ALA A 189 1.44 -5.88 0.25
CA ALA A 189 2.33 -6.94 -0.17
C ALA A 189 3.14 -6.53 -1.43
N PRO A 190 4.42 -6.92 -1.53
CA PRO A 190 5.22 -6.65 -2.71
C PRO A 190 4.61 -7.34 -3.93
N VAL A 191 4.73 -6.69 -5.09
CA VAL A 191 4.28 -7.23 -6.38
C VAL A 191 5.45 -7.90 -7.12
N PRO A 192 5.18 -8.90 -7.98
CA PRO A 192 6.23 -9.62 -8.71
C PRO A 192 6.82 -8.84 -9.88
N TYR A 193 6.28 -7.67 -10.21
CA TYR A 193 6.72 -6.84 -11.33
C TYR A 193 7.71 -5.78 -10.87
N ALA A 194 8.76 -5.55 -11.66
CA ALA A 194 9.65 -4.42 -11.48
C ALA A 194 8.99 -3.14 -12.02
N GLU A 195 9.29 -2.00 -11.41
CA GLU A 195 8.86 -0.70 -11.91
C GLU A 195 9.43 -0.46 -13.32
N PRO A 196 8.64 0.10 -14.26
CA PRO A 196 9.15 0.49 -15.58
C PRO A 196 10.37 1.40 -15.48
N LEU A 197 11.42 1.07 -16.22
CA LEU A 197 12.63 1.90 -16.27
C LEU A 197 12.34 3.22 -17.00
N ARG A 198 13.11 4.26 -16.72
CA ARG A 198 13.11 5.46 -17.56
C ARG A 198 13.59 5.10 -18.97
N ALA A 199 12.98 5.70 -19.98
CA ALA A 199 13.39 5.49 -21.37
C ALA A 199 14.73 6.17 -21.68
N HIS A 200 15.00 7.31 -21.03
CA HIS A 200 16.21 8.12 -21.22
C HIS A 200 16.88 8.42 -19.86
N PRO A 201 17.50 7.43 -19.20
CA PRO A 201 18.08 7.60 -17.87
C PRO A 201 19.19 8.66 -17.81
N GLU A 202 19.89 8.90 -18.92
CA GLU A 202 20.91 9.93 -19.08
C GLU A 202 20.36 11.35 -19.14
N ASN A 203 19.06 11.50 -19.40
CA ASN A 203 18.39 12.79 -19.48
C ASN A 203 17.46 12.97 -18.28
N PRO A 204 17.87 13.70 -17.22
CA PRO A 204 17.08 13.83 -16.01
C PRO A 204 15.73 14.53 -16.24
N ASP A 205 15.60 15.30 -17.33
CA ASP A 205 14.39 16.04 -17.68
C ASP A 205 13.36 15.19 -18.45
N ASP A 206 13.74 13.99 -18.89
CA ASP A 206 12.85 13.06 -19.58
C ASP A 206 12.28 12.03 -18.60
N ALA A 207 11.02 12.24 -18.22
CA ALA A 207 10.30 11.36 -17.31
C ALA A 207 9.65 10.15 -18.01
N SER A 208 9.80 10.02 -19.33
CA SER A 208 9.19 8.91 -20.07
C SER A 208 9.70 7.55 -19.58
N ARG A 209 8.80 6.56 -19.63
CA ARG A 209 9.06 5.19 -19.16
C ARG A 209 9.13 4.23 -20.33
N ASN A 210 10.06 3.29 -20.26
CA ASN A 210 10.09 2.14 -21.17
C ASN A 210 9.16 1.04 -20.64
N CYS A 211 7.96 0.98 -21.22
CA CYS A 211 6.93 0.00 -20.89
C CYS A 211 6.72 -1.05 -21.98
N GLU A 212 7.69 -1.20 -22.90
CA GLU A 212 7.62 -2.17 -23.99
C GLU A 212 7.72 -3.62 -23.52
N THR A 213 8.34 -3.84 -22.37
CA THR A 213 8.54 -5.18 -21.82
C THR A 213 8.29 -5.17 -20.33
N VAL A 214 7.36 -6.02 -19.89
CA VAL A 214 7.11 -6.27 -18.47
C VAL A 214 8.27 -7.04 -17.89
N LYS A 215 8.89 -6.50 -16.84
CA LYS A 215 9.98 -7.15 -16.11
C LYS A 215 9.48 -7.71 -14.80
N LEU A 216 9.90 -8.93 -14.47
CA LEU A 216 9.69 -9.50 -13.14
C LEU A 216 10.81 -9.04 -12.21
N LYS A 217 10.49 -8.80 -10.93
CA LYS A 217 11.51 -8.63 -9.89
C LYS A 217 12.27 -9.95 -9.76
N ILE A 218 13.57 -9.88 -9.98
CA ILE A 218 14.46 -11.00 -9.66
C ILE A 218 14.39 -11.15 -8.14
N LYS A 219 14.00 -12.33 -7.66
CA LYS A 219 14.10 -12.65 -6.24
C LYS A 219 15.59 -12.64 -5.90
N GLU A 220 16.07 -11.55 -5.31
CA GLU A 220 17.34 -11.60 -4.60
C GLU A 220 17.15 -12.60 -3.47
N ASN A 221 17.83 -13.75 -3.55
CA ASN A 221 17.91 -14.72 -2.47
C ASN A 221 18.59 -14.01 -1.28
N ARG A 222 17.78 -13.43 -0.39
CA ARG A 222 18.22 -12.96 0.92
C ARG A 222 18.15 -14.09 1.93
#